data_AF-A0ABD0S0T4-F1
#
_entry.id   AF-A0ABD0S0T4-F1
#
_cell.length_a   1.000
_cell.length_b   1.000
_cell.length_c   1.000
_cell.angle_alpha   90.00
_cell.angle_beta   90.00
_cell.angle_gamma   90.00
#
_symmetry.space_group_name_H-M   'P 1'
#
loop_
_entity.id
_entity.type
_entity.pdbx_description
1 polymer ?
#
loop_
_entity_poly.entity_id
_entity_poly.type
_entity_poly.pdbx_seq_one_letter_code
_entity_poly.pdbx_strand_id
1 'polypeptide(L)'
;YSAPQGNYDPVVRSLHNLAHLFLNGTGGQTHLSPNDPIFVLLHTFTDAIFDEWLQRHTAAGTVVYPEENAPIGHNREFNMVPFWPPVRNAEMFVTAPDNLGYTYEVQWP
;
A
#
# COMPACT_ATOMS: atom_id res chain seq x y z
N TYR A 1 11.97 -13.20 -11.93
CA TYR A 1 11.24 -11.96 -12.24
C TYR A 1 10.38 -11.48 -11.08
N SER A 2 9.65 -12.35 -10.36
CA SER A 2 9.10 -12.02 -9.03
C SER A 2 9.72 -12.92 -7.96
N ALA A 3 10.26 -12.34 -6.88
CA ALA A 3 10.69 -13.05 -5.67
C ALA A 3 9.80 -12.62 -4.49
N PRO A 4 8.56 -13.11 -4.39
CA PRO A 4 7.56 -12.62 -3.43
C PRO A 4 7.79 -13.08 -1.98
N GLN A 5 8.91 -13.75 -1.67
CA GLN A 5 9.16 -14.37 -0.37
C GLN A 5 9.61 -13.38 0.73
N GLY A 6 9.65 -12.07 0.43
CA GLY A 6 10.04 -11.02 1.39
C GLY A 6 11.54 -10.72 1.45
N ASN A 7 12.38 -11.48 0.73
CA ASN A 7 13.82 -11.19 0.65
C ASN A 7 14.08 -9.95 -0.20
N TYR A 8 14.91 -9.04 0.30
CA TYR A 8 15.36 -7.88 -0.46
C TYR A 8 16.40 -8.28 -1.52
N ASP A 9 16.16 -7.87 -2.76
CA ASP A 9 17.11 -7.94 -3.86
C ASP A 9 17.04 -6.62 -4.66
N PRO A 10 18.15 -5.86 -4.77
CA PRO A 10 18.15 -4.56 -5.43
C PRO A 10 17.75 -4.60 -6.91
N VAL A 11 17.86 -5.75 -7.60
CA VAL A 11 17.50 -5.87 -9.02
C VAL A 11 16.07 -6.35 -9.26
N VAL A 12 15.40 -6.88 -8.24
CA VAL A 12 14.04 -7.43 -8.39
C VAL A 12 12.98 -6.35 -8.27
N ARG A 13 11.97 -6.41 -9.15
CA ARG A 13 10.73 -5.63 -9.07
C ARG A 13 9.57 -6.61 -9.11
N SER A 14 8.71 -6.57 -8.10
CA SER A 14 7.55 -7.47 -7.96
C SER A 14 6.29 -6.66 -7.66
N LEU A 15 5.14 -7.34 -7.74
CA LEU A 15 3.83 -6.83 -7.33
C LEU A 15 3.55 -5.40 -7.82
N HIS A 16 3.24 -4.47 -6.92
CA HIS A 16 2.96 -3.06 -7.20
C HIS A 16 3.97 -2.39 -8.15
N ASN A 17 5.26 -2.48 -7.84
CA ASN A 17 6.29 -1.82 -8.66
C ASN A 17 6.41 -2.46 -10.05
N LEU A 18 6.27 -3.79 -10.14
CA LEU A 18 6.27 -4.47 -11.42
C LEU A 18 5.07 -4.09 -12.28
N ALA A 19 3.88 -3.98 -11.68
CA ALA A 19 2.67 -3.58 -12.38
C ALA A 19 2.80 -2.17 -12.97
N HIS A 20 3.36 -1.21 -12.23
CA HIS A 20 3.68 0.12 -12.77
C HIS A 20 4.69 0.05 -13.92
N LEU A 21 5.81 -0.65 -13.74
CA LEU A 21 6.88 -0.74 -14.74
C LEU A 21 6.45 -1.47 -16.02
N PHE A 22 5.52 -2.42 -15.90
CA PHE A 22 4.98 -3.17 -17.03
C PHE A 22 4.26 -2.25 -18.04
N LEU A 23 3.65 -1.16 -17.58
CA LEU A 23 2.96 -0.20 -18.44
C LEU A 23 3.89 0.55 -19.40
N ASN A 24 5.20 0.59 -19.10
CA ASN A 24 6.24 1.20 -19.94
C ASN A 24 5.84 2.56 -20.55
N GLY A 25 5.27 3.44 -19.71
CA GLY A 25 4.70 4.71 -20.13
C GLY A 25 4.43 5.62 -18.94
N THR A 26 3.44 6.52 -19.06
CA THR A 26 3.04 7.47 -18.01
C THR A 26 2.79 6.78 -16.67
N GLY A 27 2.08 5.65 -16.67
CA GLY A 27 1.79 4.86 -15.48
C GLY A 27 3.01 4.27 -14.76
N GLY A 28 4.18 4.23 -15.40
CA GLY A 28 5.43 3.73 -14.81
C GLY A 28 6.33 4.80 -14.16
N GLN A 29 5.95 6.09 -14.24
CA GLN A 29 6.76 7.20 -13.73
C GLN A 29 6.13 7.78 -12.45
N THR A 30 6.81 7.70 -11.30
CA THR A 30 6.22 8.06 -9.98
C THR A 30 5.54 9.42 -9.91
N HIS A 31 6.09 10.44 -10.59
CA HIS A 31 5.55 11.80 -10.57
C HIS A 31 4.39 12.04 -11.55
N LEU A 32 4.13 11.09 -12.46
CA LEU A 32 3.07 11.17 -13.46
C LEU A 32 2.09 10.00 -13.40
N SER A 33 2.39 8.94 -12.65
CA SER A 33 1.66 7.69 -12.73
C SER A 33 0.15 7.82 -12.51
N PRO A 34 -0.36 8.73 -11.65
CA PRO A 34 -1.80 8.93 -11.51
C PRO A 34 -2.50 9.58 -12.73
N ASN A 35 -1.76 10.10 -13.72
CA ASN A 35 -2.35 10.58 -14.99
C ASN A 35 -2.84 9.44 -15.88
N ASP A 36 -2.37 8.21 -15.67
CA ASP A 36 -2.90 7.02 -16.31
C ASP A 36 -4.01 6.43 -15.42
N PRO A 37 -5.26 6.30 -15.89
CA PRO A 37 -6.37 5.81 -15.06
C PRO A 37 -6.19 4.37 -14.56
N ILE A 38 -5.29 3.59 -15.15
CA ILE A 38 -4.91 2.27 -14.63
C ILE A 38 -4.38 2.38 -13.19
N PHE A 39 -3.80 3.53 -12.80
CA PHE A 39 -3.33 3.81 -11.44
C PHE A 39 -4.39 3.53 -10.38
N VAL A 40 -5.64 3.94 -10.62
CA VAL A 40 -6.74 3.75 -9.65
C VAL A 40 -6.99 2.25 -9.45
N LEU A 41 -7.12 1.49 -10.54
CA LEU A 41 -7.39 0.05 -10.47
C LEU A 41 -6.23 -0.71 -9.83
N LEU A 42 -5.00 -0.37 -10.20
CA LEU A 42 -3.77 -0.93 -9.64
C LEU A 42 -3.70 -0.71 -8.13
N HIS A 43 -3.97 0.52 -7.67
CA HIS A 43 -3.92 0.84 -6.25
C HIS A 43 -5.11 0.30 -5.46
N THR A 44 -6.31 0.18 -6.04
CA THR A 44 -7.41 -0.53 -5.36
C THR A 44 -7.12 -2.01 -5.14
N PHE A 45 -6.43 -2.68 -6.07
CA PHE A 45 -6.01 -4.07 -5.86
C PHE A 45 -4.86 -4.19 -4.86
N THR A 46 -3.96 -3.22 -4.84
CA THR A 46 -2.90 -3.14 -3.82
C THR A 46 -3.48 -2.93 -2.42
N ASP A 47 -4.51 -2.08 -2.30
CA ASP A 47 -5.22 -1.85 -1.04
C ASP A 47 -6.02 -3.08 -0.59
N ALA A 48 -6.64 -3.82 -1.51
CA ALA A 48 -7.30 -5.08 -1.18
C ALA A 48 -6.33 -6.11 -0.56
N ILE A 49 -5.11 -6.21 -1.08
CA ILE A 49 -4.06 -7.07 -0.51
C ILE A 49 -3.67 -6.58 0.89
N PHE A 50 -3.59 -5.26 1.09
CA PHE A 50 -3.27 -4.67 2.38
C PHE A 50 -4.38 -4.91 3.41
N ASP A 51 -5.65 -4.74 3.05
CA ASP A 51 -6.80 -5.03 3.92
C ASP A 51 -6.85 -6.51 4.31
N GLU A 52 -6.65 -7.43 3.36
CA GLU A 52 -6.55 -8.86 3.67
C GLU A 52 -5.41 -9.16 4.65
N TRP A 53 -4.25 -8.52 4.44
CA TRP A 53 -3.12 -8.68 5.34
C TRP A 53 -3.45 -8.16 6.75
N LEU A 54 -4.14 -7.02 6.87
CA LEU A 54 -4.60 -6.48 8.15
C LEU A 54 -5.58 -7.44 8.84
N GLN A 55 -6.55 -7.99 8.12
CA GLN A 55 -7.51 -8.95 8.66
C GLN A 55 -6.82 -10.20 9.21
N ARG A 56 -5.82 -10.73 8.48
CA ARG A 56 -5.09 -11.94 8.89
C ARG A 56 -4.11 -11.74 10.06
N HIS A 57 -3.50 -10.56 10.18
CA HIS A 57 -2.33 -10.38 11.07
C HIS A 57 -2.54 -9.40 12.22
N THR A 58 -3.53 -8.50 12.16
CA THR A 58 -3.77 -7.53 13.25
C THR A 58 -4.13 -8.24 14.55
N ALA A 59 -4.97 -9.28 14.50
CA ALA A 59 -5.30 -10.09 15.68
C ALA A 59 -4.12 -10.90 16.23
N ALA A 60 -3.11 -11.18 15.39
CA ALA A 60 -1.93 -11.96 15.77
C ALA A 60 -0.86 -11.13 16.49
N GLY A 61 -1.00 -9.80 16.55
CA GLY A 61 -0.05 -8.91 17.24
C GLY A 61 1.35 -8.85 16.61
N THR A 62 1.51 -9.36 15.39
CA THR A 62 2.80 -9.42 14.67
C THR A 62 3.10 -8.17 13.85
N VAL A 63 2.23 -7.16 13.94
CA VAL A 63 2.29 -5.95 13.12
C VAL A 63 3.23 -4.92 13.74
N VAL A 64 4.24 -4.50 12.97
CA VAL A 64 5.20 -3.47 13.37
C VAL A 64 5.08 -2.27 12.45
N TYR A 65 4.65 -1.13 13.02
CA TYR A 65 4.71 0.18 12.38
C TYR A 65 5.48 1.12 13.32
N PRO A 66 6.71 1.57 12.97
CA PRO A 66 7.54 2.39 13.84
C PRO A 66 6.94 3.77 14.12
N GLU A 67 7.01 4.20 15.39
CA GLU A 67 6.63 5.55 15.83
C GLU A 67 7.71 6.60 15.54
N GLU A 68 8.96 6.17 15.38
CA GLU A 68 10.13 7.02 15.16
C GLU A 68 11.19 6.34 14.29
N ASN A 69 12.17 7.13 13.84
CA ASN A 69 13.33 6.68 13.03
C ASN A 69 13.00 6.07 11.66
N ALA A 70 11.76 6.18 11.17
CA ALA A 70 11.46 5.93 9.76
C ALA A 70 11.95 7.11 8.89
N PRO A 71 12.08 6.93 7.55
CA PRO A 71 12.25 8.06 6.65
C PRO A 71 11.21 9.15 6.90
N ILE A 72 11.57 10.42 6.69
CA ILE A 72 10.68 11.56 6.93
C ILE A 72 9.31 11.37 6.23
N GLY A 73 8.22 11.60 6.96
CA GLY A 73 6.85 11.36 6.48
C GLY A 73 6.30 9.95 6.70
N HIS A 74 7.13 8.99 7.13
CA HIS A 74 6.74 7.58 7.27
C HIS A 74 6.65 7.08 8.73
N ASN A 75 6.77 7.92 9.77
CA ASN A 75 6.45 7.44 11.13
C ASN A 75 4.93 7.24 11.28
N ARG A 76 4.52 6.32 12.15
CA ARG A 76 3.12 5.97 12.41
C ARG A 76 2.21 7.16 12.71
N GLU A 77 2.73 8.15 13.43
CA GLU A 77 1.99 9.33 13.87
C GLU A 77 2.16 10.55 12.94
N PHE A 78 2.89 10.44 11.83
CA PHE A 78 2.96 11.53 10.84
C PHE A 78 1.61 11.70 10.13
N ASN A 79 1.22 12.97 9.95
CA ASN A 79 0.17 13.32 8.99
C ASN A 79 0.66 13.01 7.58
N MET A 80 -0.12 12.23 6.82
CA MET A 80 0.16 11.91 5.43
C MET A 80 0.11 13.18 4.59
N VAL A 81 1.25 13.55 4.00
CA VAL A 81 1.37 14.73 3.16
C VAL A 81 0.79 14.42 1.77
N PRO A 82 0.02 15.33 1.14
CA PRO A 82 -0.43 16.65 1.61
C PRO A 82 -1.93 16.69 1.97
N PHE A 83 -2.49 15.63 2.57
CA PHE A 83 -3.94 15.55 2.79
C PHE A 83 -4.46 16.58 3.81
N TRP A 84 -5.71 17.00 3.59
CA TRP A 84 -6.43 17.94 4.46
C TRP A 84 -7.91 17.51 4.64
N PRO A 85 -8.47 17.51 5.87
CA PRO A 85 -7.80 17.81 7.14
C PRO A 85 -6.65 16.83 7.45
N PRO A 86 -5.71 17.17 8.35
CA PRO A 86 -4.58 16.31 8.65
C PRO A 86 -5.05 14.92 9.10
N VAL A 87 -4.46 13.89 8.50
CA VAL A 87 -4.78 12.49 8.77
C VAL A 87 -3.50 11.68 8.92
N ARG A 88 -3.37 10.94 10.02
CA ARG A 88 -2.16 10.18 10.34
C ARG A 88 -2.14 8.84 9.62
N ASN A 89 -0.93 8.30 9.42
CA ASN A 89 -0.77 6.92 8.93
C ASN A 89 -1.54 5.91 9.80
N ALA A 90 -1.52 6.08 11.14
CA ALA A 90 -2.24 5.25 12.09
C ALA A 90 -3.76 5.17 11.84
N GLU A 91 -4.37 6.22 11.30
CA GLU A 91 -5.81 6.29 11.06
C GLU A 91 -6.26 5.46 9.86
N MET A 92 -5.34 5.14 8.94
CA MET A 92 -5.57 4.24 7.80
C MET A 92 -5.08 2.82 8.06
N PHE A 93 -4.46 2.56 9.22
CA PHE A 93 -3.92 1.26 9.58
C PHE A 93 -4.98 0.42 10.33
N VAL A 94 -6.13 0.24 9.70
CA VAL A 94 -7.34 -0.39 10.26
C VAL A 94 -8.03 -1.23 9.19
N THR A 95 -8.79 -2.26 9.57
CA THR A 95 -9.57 -3.04 8.59
C THR A 95 -10.67 -2.17 7.98
N ALA A 96 -10.72 -2.13 6.65
CA ALA A 96 -11.63 -1.26 5.92
C ALA A 96 -13.13 -1.54 6.18
N PRO A 97 -13.59 -2.80 6.27
CA PRO A 97 -15.02 -3.09 6.44
C PRO A 97 -15.61 -2.48 7.70
N ASP A 98 -14.89 -2.55 8.82
CA ASP A 98 -15.38 -2.11 10.13
C ASP A 98 -15.10 -0.63 10.41
N ASN A 99 -14.07 -0.05 9.78
CA ASN A 99 -13.54 1.26 10.16
C ASN A 99 -13.64 2.33 9.07
N LEU A 100 -13.67 1.95 7.79
CA LEU A 100 -13.59 2.88 6.66
C LEU A 100 -14.81 2.81 5.71
N GLY A 101 -15.72 1.86 5.93
CA GLY A 101 -17.01 1.79 5.23
C GLY A 101 -16.96 1.19 3.83
N TYR A 102 -15.91 0.44 3.51
CA TYR A 102 -15.79 -0.30 2.26
C TYR A 102 -15.18 -1.69 2.45
N THR A 103 -15.44 -2.58 1.49
CA THR A 103 -14.85 -3.93 1.45
C THR A 103 -14.62 -4.35 0.00
N TYR A 104 -13.83 -5.40 -0.20
CA TYR A 104 -13.48 -5.93 -1.51
C TYR A 104 -14.20 -7.24 -1.79
N GLU A 105 -14.92 -7.30 -2.91
CA GLU A 105 -15.39 -8.57 -3.45
C GLU A 105 -14.24 -9.25 -4.21
N VAL A 106 -13.44 -10.03 -3.48
CA VAL A 106 -12.26 -10.72 -4.02
C VAL A 106 -12.06 -12.06 -3.31
N GLN A 107 -11.49 -13.04 -4.02
CA GLN A 107 -11.04 -14.31 -3.45
C GLN A 107 -9.53 -14.44 -3.64
N TRP A 108 -8.85 -14.85 -2.59
CA TRP A 108 -7.39 -15.03 -2.60
C TRP A 108 -7.02 -16.45 -3.03
N PRO A 109 -5.95 -16.61 -3.83
CA PRO A 109 -5.46 -17.92 -4.25
C PRO A 109 -4.91 -18.76 -3.10
#